data_AF-A0AAF0L7Q6-F1
#
_entry.id   AF-A0AAF0L7Q6-F1
#
_cell.length_a   1.000
_cell.length_b   1.000
_cell.length_c   1.000
_cell.angle_alpha   90.00
_cell.angle_beta   90.00
_cell.angle_gamma   90.00
#
_symmetry.space_group_name_H-M   'P 1'
#
loop_
_entity.id
_entity.type
_entity.pdbx_description
1 polymer ?
#
loop_
_entity_poly.entity_id
_entity_poly.type
_entity_poly.pdbx_seq_one_letter_code
_entity_poly.pdbx_strand_id
1 'polypeptide(L)'
;MTIAITGATGNIGGAVARALAADGVPFRMVVRDASRAPELPGTEVRTATFADADASRAALEGVDVLLMVSGAEAQDRLQQHRTFVGAAATAGVRHVVYTSFSGAAADATFTLGRDHWATEEAIRATGMAHTFLRDNFYLDFVEDLVGEDGVIRGPAGDGAMAAVARADVARVATAVLADPSAHLDRTYELTGPVAITLEQAAATVSAERGRAVSYHRETLDEAYASRAQWDPEPWQADAWVSTYTAIAEGALARVSGDVERVTGRAPMTLQDVLRAG
;
A
#
# COMPACT_ATOMS: atom_id res chain seq x y z
N MET A 1 6.23 4.41 -24.95
CA MET A 1 6.32 3.91 -23.57
C MET A 1 4.93 3.47 -23.18
N THR A 2 4.73 2.19 -22.92
CA THR A 2 3.43 1.63 -22.51
C THR A 2 3.41 1.41 -21.00
N ILE A 3 2.43 2.00 -20.32
CA ILE A 3 2.22 1.83 -18.87
C ILE A 3 1.13 0.79 -18.64
N ALA A 4 1.32 -0.11 -17.66
CA ALA A 4 0.25 -0.92 -17.10
C ALA A 4 0.10 -0.69 -15.59
N ILE A 5 -1.14 -0.81 -15.10
CA ILE A 5 -1.48 -0.63 -13.68
C ILE A 5 -2.30 -1.83 -13.21
N THR A 6 -1.88 -2.45 -12.11
CA THR A 6 -2.72 -3.39 -11.35
C THR A 6 -3.52 -2.64 -10.29
N GLY A 7 -4.61 -3.22 -9.79
CA GLY A 7 -5.37 -2.62 -8.69
C GLY A 7 -6.09 -1.31 -9.06
N ALA A 8 -6.38 -1.09 -10.35
CA ALA A 8 -7.10 0.08 -10.85
C ALA A 8 -8.53 0.24 -10.30
N THR A 9 -9.08 -0.81 -9.67
CA THR A 9 -10.38 -0.80 -8.98
C THR A 9 -10.27 -0.50 -7.48
N GLY A 10 -9.05 -0.36 -6.95
CA GLY A 10 -8.78 -0.02 -5.55
C GLY A 10 -8.46 1.47 -5.36
N ASN A 11 -8.19 1.85 -4.11
CA ASN A 11 -8.00 3.26 -3.73
C ASN A 11 -6.78 3.90 -4.39
N ILE A 12 -5.60 3.27 -4.28
CA ILE A 12 -4.35 3.81 -4.83
C ILE A 12 -4.32 3.67 -6.35
N GLY A 13 -4.44 2.44 -6.87
CA GLY A 13 -4.36 2.19 -8.31
C GLY A 13 -5.45 2.93 -9.10
N GLY A 14 -6.67 3.03 -8.56
CA GLY A 14 -7.75 3.80 -9.18
C GLY A 14 -7.51 5.31 -9.17
N ALA A 15 -6.88 5.85 -8.12
CA ALA A 15 -6.48 7.26 -8.09
C ALA A 15 -5.39 7.56 -9.12
N VAL A 16 -4.38 6.68 -9.24
CA VAL A 16 -3.35 6.81 -10.29
C VAL A 16 -3.96 6.70 -11.68
N ALA A 17 -4.84 5.72 -11.92
CA ALA A 17 -5.51 5.54 -13.21
C ALA A 17 -6.31 6.79 -13.62
N ARG A 18 -7.08 7.38 -12.70
CA ARG A 18 -7.82 8.63 -12.94
C ARG A 18 -6.87 9.80 -13.23
N ALA A 19 -5.75 9.91 -12.52
CA ALA A 19 -4.78 10.97 -12.75
C ALA A 19 -4.14 10.87 -14.14
N LEU A 20 -3.66 9.69 -14.53
CA LEU A 20 -3.09 9.48 -15.87
C LEU A 20 -4.11 9.74 -16.99
N ALA A 21 -5.36 9.30 -16.80
CA ALA A 21 -6.42 9.54 -17.78
C ALA A 21 -6.74 11.04 -17.93
N ALA A 22 -6.72 11.80 -16.83
CA ALA A 22 -6.93 13.25 -16.84
C ALA A 22 -5.79 13.98 -17.59
N ASP A 23 -4.56 13.48 -17.50
CA ASP A 23 -3.40 13.99 -18.23
C ASP A 23 -3.33 13.48 -19.68
N GLY A 24 -4.30 12.68 -20.13
CA GLY A 24 -4.35 12.13 -21.48
C GLY A 24 -3.27 11.08 -21.77
N VAL A 25 -2.66 10.50 -20.74
CA VAL A 25 -1.64 9.46 -20.87
C VAL A 25 -2.35 8.12 -21.12
N PRO A 26 -2.12 7.44 -22.26
CA PRO A 26 -2.68 6.11 -22.49
C PRO A 26 -2.01 5.06 -21.59
N PHE A 27 -2.80 4.19 -20.99
CA PHE A 27 -2.30 3.08 -20.17
C PHE A 27 -3.24 1.87 -20.21
N ARG A 28 -2.72 0.73 -19.75
CA ARG A 28 -3.45 -0.52 -19.61
C ARG A 28 -3.82 -0.78 -18.16
N MET A 29 -5.06 -1.15 -17.90
CA MET A 29 -5.53 -1.65 -16.61
C MET A 29 -5.52 -3.17 -16.62
N VAL A 30 -4.77 -3.77 -15.69
CA VAL A 30 -4.79 -5.21 -15.44
C VAL A 30 -5.67 -5.46 -14.22
N VAL A 31 -6.85 -6.04 -14.43
CA VAL A 31 -7.88 -6.24 -13.40
C VAL A 31 -8.27 -7.71 -13.30
N ARG A 32 -8.81 -8.11 -12.14
CA ARG A 32 -9.34 -9.48 -11.95
C ARG A 32 -10.71 -9.67 -12.62
N ASP A 33 -11.48 -8.59 -12.69
CA ASP A 33 -12.85 -8.57 -13.22
C ASP A 33 -13.02 -7.29 -14.04
N ALA A 34 -13.17 -7.46 -15.36
CA ALA A 34 -13.29 -6.36 -16.30
C ALA A 34 -14.56 -5.53 -16.07
N SER A 35 -15.63 -6.12 -15.53
CA SER A 35 -16.89 -5.40 -15.26
C SER A 35 -16.77 -4.35 -14.16
N ARG A 36 -15.71 -4.44 -13.34
CA ARG A 36 -15.41 -3.50 -12.26
C ARG A 36 -14.37 -2.44 -12.64
N ALA A 37 -13.78 -2.54 -13.83
CA ALA A 37 -12.79 -1.57 -14.28
C ALA A 37 -13.45 -0.20 -14.47
N PRO A 38 -12.81 0.90 -14.02
CA PRO A 38 -13.35 2.22 -14.28
C PRO A 38 -13.31 2.52 -15.79
N GLU A 39 -14.37 3.12 -16.31
CA GLU A 39 -14.41 3.59 -17.70
C GLU A 39 -13.59 4.89 -17.80
N LEU A 40 -12.38 4.79 -18.37
CA LEU A 40 -11.46 5.91 -18.52
C LEU A 40 -11.03 6.08 -19.99
N PRO A 41 -11.00 7.30 -20.52
CA PRO A 41 -10.64 7.55 -21.91
C PRO A 41 -9.19 7.14 -22.20
N GLY A 42 -8.95 6.58 -23.38
CA GLY A 42 -7.61 6.21 -23.81
C GLY A 42 -6.99 5.02 -23.06
N THR A 43 -7.82 4.23 -22.36
CA THR A 43 -7.36 3.07 -21.59
C THR A 43 -7.76 1.74 -22.22
N GLU A 44 -6.93 0.74 -21.99
CA GLU A 44 -7.19 -0.65 -22.37
C GLU A 44 -7.38 -1.51 -21.11
N VAL A 45 -8.39 -2.38 -21.10
CA VAL A 45 -8.60 -3.35 -20.01
C VAL A 45 -8.08 -4.72 -20.41
N ARG A 46 -7.28 -5.35 -19.54
CA ARG A 46 -6.87 -6.75 -19.61
C ARG A 46 -7.24 -7.46 -18.32
N THR A 47 -7.65 -8.72 -18.44
CA THR A 47 -8.03 -9.54 -17.30
C THR A 47 -6.91 -10.50 -16.94
N ALA A 48 -6.44 -10.45 -15.69
CA ALA A 48 -5.53 -11.42 -15.12
C ALA A 48 -5.63 -11.41 -13.59
N THR A 49 -5.31 -12.54 -12.96
CA THR A 49 -5.07 -12.61 -11.52
C THR A 49 -3.59 -12.84 -11.27
N PHE A 50 -3.09 -12.45 -10.10
CA PHE A 50 -1.67 -12.64 -9.77
C PHE A 50 -1.26 -14.12 -9.74
N ALA A 51 -2.20 -15.03 -9.51
CA ALA A 51 -1.97 -16.48 -9.53
C ALA A 51 -1.88 -17.07 -10.95
N ASP A 52 -2.37 -16.37 -11.97
CA ASP A 52 -2.43 -16.87 -13.35
C ASP A 52 -1.25 -16.33 -14.16
N ALA A 53 -0.20 -17.14 -14.29
CA ALA A 53 1.03 -16.77 -14.98
C ALA A 53 0.80 -16.45 -16.47
N ASP A 54 0.02 -17.27 -17.17
CA ASP A 54 -0.19 -17.15 -18.61
C ASP A 54 -1.05 -15.93 -18.94
N ALA A 55 -2.15 -15.74 -18.21
CA ALA A 55 -2.99 -14.56 -18.39
C ALA A 55 -2.22 -13.28 -18.00
N SER A 56 -1.43 -13.31 -16.93
CA SER A 56 -0.60 -12.16 -16.51
C SER A 56 0.44 -11.81 -17.56
N ARG A 57 1.13 -12.81 -18.13
CA ARG A 57 2.10 -12.60 -19.22
C ARG A 57 1.41 -11.95 -20.42
N ALA A 58 0.31 -12.54 -20.89
CA ALA A 58 -0.46 -12.02 -22.03
C ALA A 58 -0.99 -10.59 -21.77
N ALA A 59 -1.43 -10.29 -20.55
CA ALA A 59 -1.87 -8.95 -20.17
C ALA A 59 -0.74 -7.90 -20.18
N LEU A 60 0.51 -8.34 -19.97
CA LEU A 60 1.68 -7.47 -19.88
C LEU A 60 2.52 -7.42 -21.17
N GLU A 61 2.15 -8.14 -22.23
CA GLU A 61 2.86 -8.08 -23.51
C GLU A 61 2.90 -6.64 -24.06
N GLY A 62 4.10 -6.17 -24.39
CA GLY A 62 4.36 -4.82 -24.90
C GLY A 62 4.32 -3.70 -23.84
N VAL A 63 4.23 -4.03 -22.55
CA VAL A 63 4.32 -3.07 -21.44
C VAL A 63 5.78 -2.75 -21.15
N ASP A 64 6.09 -1.45 -21.03
CA ASP A 64 7.42 -0.97 -20.66
C ASP A 64 7.55 -0.77 -19.15
N VAL A 65 6.54 -0.12 -18.55
CA VAL A 65 6.52 0.27 -17.14
C VAL A 65 5.26 -0.27 -16.49
N LEU A 66 5.42 -0.97 -15.37
CA LEU A 66 4.33 -1.57 -14.61
C LEU A 66 4.22 -0.92 -13.23
N LEU A 67 3.08 -0.30 -12.92
CA LEU A 67 2.68 -0.08 -11.53
C LEU A 67 2.01 -1.35 -11.00
N MET A 68 2.74 -2.09 -10.18
CA MET A 68 2.25 -3.22 -9.41
C MET A 68 1.77 -2.72 -8.05
N VAL A 69 0.48 -2.41 -7.94
CA VAL A 69 -0.19 -2.33 -6.64
C VAL A 69 -0.24 -3.73 -6.05
N SER A 70 0.25 -3.87 -4.82
CA SER A 70 0.38 -5.16 -4.15
C SER A 70 -0.96 -5.88 -4.00
N GLY A 71 -0.90 -7.21 -3.96
CA GLY A 71 -2.07 -8.08 -3.81
C GLY A 71 -2.70 -7.91 -2.43
N ALA A 72 -4.01 -8.19 -2.38
CA ALA A 72 -4.77 -8.24 -1.14
C ALA A 72 -4.20 -9.29 -0.17
N GLU A 73 -4.58 -9.18 1.10
CA GLU A 73 -4.24 -10.17 2.13
C GLU A 73 -4.76 -11.55 1.73
N ALA A 74 -3.85 -12.52 1.63
CA ALA A 74 -4.15 -13.91 1.31
C ALA A 74 -3.01 -14.79 1.84
N GLN A 75 -3.32 -16.04 2.21
CA GLN A 75 -2.32 -16.98 2.71
C GLN A 75 -1.21 -17.27 1.68
N ASP A 76 -1.57 -17.28 0.40
CA ASP A 76 -0.69 -17.54 -0.74
C ASP A 76 -0.19 -16.24 -1.41
N ARG A 77 -0.36 -15.08 -0.78
CA ARG A 77 -0.03 -13.76 -1.34
C ARG A 77 1.39 -13.69 -1.91
N LEU A 78 2.38 -14.17 -1.17
CA LEU A 78 3.77 -14.18 -1.65
C LEU A 78 3.94 -15.04 -2.92
N GLN A 79 3.26 -16.17 -3.01
CA GLN A 79 3.29 -17.01 -4.20
C GLN A 79 2.65 -16.30 -5.38
N GLN A 80 1.50 -15.64 -5.18
CA GLN A 80 0.85 -14.83 -6.19
C GLN A 80 1.76 -13.69 -6.70
N HIS A 81 2.44 -12.98 -5.81
CA HIS A 81 3.40 -11.94 -6.20
C HIS A 81 4.54 -12.51 -7.05
N ARG A 82 5.15 -13.63 -6.63
CA ARG A 82 6.23 -14.27 -7.39
C ARG A 82 5.78 -14.71 -8.78
N THR A 83 4.60 -15.31 -8.88
CA THR A 83 4.01 -15.70 -10.16
C THR A 83 3.82 -14.48 -11.07
N PHE A 84 3.23 -13.41 -10.55
CA PHE A 84 2.99 -12.18 -11.33
C PHE A 84 4.28 -11.48 -11.75
N VAL A 85 5.27 -11.37 -10.86
CA VAL A 85 6.58 -10.78 -11.15
C VAL A 85 7.33 -11.58 -12.22
N GLY A 86 7.31 -12.91 -12.14
CA GLY A 86 7.90 -13.78 -13.17
C GLY A 86 7.21 -13.64 -14.52
N ALA A 87 5.88 -13.51 -14.53
CA ALA A 87 5.11 -13.25 -15.74
C ALA A 87 5.44 -11.87 -16.35
N ALA A 88 5.59 -10.83 -15.52
CA ALA A 88 6.00 -9.50 -15.97
C ALA A 88 7.38 -9.50 -16.61
N ALA A 89 8.36 -10.18 -16.00
CA ALA A 89 9.70 -10.35 -16.57
C ALA A 89 9.65 -11.09 -17.91
N THR A 90 8.87 -12.18 -17.99
CA THR A 90 8.70 -12.97 -19.21
C THR A 90 8.02 -12.18 -20.32
N ALA A 91 7.09 -11.28 -19.98
CA ALA A 91 6.43 -10.38 -20.93
C ALA A 91 7.33 -9.24 -21.44
N GLY A 92 8.52 -9.07 -20.85
CA GLY A 92 9.50 -8.05 -21.25
C GLY A 92 9.28 -6.69 -20.60
N VAL A 93 8.58 -6.61 -19.46
CA VAL A 93 8.48 -5.38 -18.67
C VAL A 93 9.89 -4.92 -18.29
N ARG A 94 10.16 -3.61 -18.43
CA ARG A 94 11.51 -3.05 -18.23
C ARG A 94 11.68 -2.41 -16.86
N HIS A 95 10.60 -1.86 -16.31
CA HIS A 95 10.59 -1.17 -15.02
C HIS A 95 9.32 -1.48 -14.22
N VAL A 96 9.48 -1.91 -12.97
CA VAL A 96 8.37 -2.13 -12.03
C VAL A 96 8.37 -1.06 -10.93
N VAL A 97 7.28 -0.29 -10.84
CA VAL A 97 6.94 0.53 -9.68
C VAL A 97 6.06 -0.32 -8.77
N TYR A 98 6.51 -0.63 -7.56
CA TYR A 98 5.82 -1.55 -6.64
C TYR A 98 5.44 -0.85 -5.34
N THR A 99 4.17 -0.97 -4.93
CA THR A 99 3.71 -0.55 -3.60
C THR A 99 4.16 -1.57 -2.57
N SER A 100 5.28 -1.29 -1.94
CA SER A 100 5.86 -2.05 -0.83
C SER A 100 5.37 -1.51 0.51
N PHE A 101 6.07 -1.82 1.60
CA PHE A 101 5.72 -1.37 2.94
C PHE A 101 6.94 -0.86 3.71
N SER A 102 6.75 0.20 4.52
CA SER A 102 7.80 0.71 5.41
C SER A 102 8.30 -0.38 6.36
N GLY A 103 9.62 -0.50 6.51
CA GLY A 103 10.21 -1.55 7.34
C GLY A 103 10.19 -2.96 6.73
N ALA A 104 9.92 -3.10 5.43
CA ALA A 104 10.07 -4.37 4.72
C ALA A 104 11.50 -4.94 4.89
N ALA A 105 11.58 -6.07 5.60
CA ALA A 105 12.78 -6.83 5.88
C ALA A 105 12.46 -8.33 6.00
N ALA A 106 13.47 -9.19 5.82
CA ALA A 106 13.31 -10.64 5.94
C ALA A 106 12.81 -11.08 7.32
N ASP A 107 13.22 -10.35 8.35
CA ASP A 107 12.93 -10.55 9.76
C ASP A 107 11.94 -9.52 10.33
N ALA A 108 11.22 -8.77 9.48
CA ALA A 108 10.25 -7.77 9.91
C ALA A 108 9.24 -8.34 10.91
N THR A 109 8.89 -7.58 11.95
CA THR A 109 7.88 -8.01 12.94
C THR A 109 6.50 -8.14 12.29
N PHE A 110 6.12 -7.19 11.44
CA PHE A 110 4.90 -7.29 10.64
C PHE A 110 5.03 -8.41 9.60
N THR A 111 4.15 -9.41 9.67
CA THR A 111 4.25 -10.61 8.82
C THR A 111 4.16 -10.28 7.33
N LEU A 112 3.26 -9.39 6.90
CA LEU A 112 3.19 -8.99 5.49
C LEU A 112 4.34 -8.05 5.08
N GLY A 113 5.04 -7.44 6.04
CA GLY A 113 6.32 -6.75 5.80
C GLY A 113 7.39 -7.70 5.25
N ARG A 114 7.37 -8.97 5.67
CA ARG A 114 8.24 -10.03 5.13
C ARG A 114 7.86 -10.40 3.70
N ASP A 115 6.56 -10.47 3.40
CA ASP A 115 6.07 -10.69 2.03
C ASP A 115 6.50 -9.56 1.09
N HIS A 116 6.39 -8.31 1.56
CA HIS A 116 6.83 -7.14 0.81
C HIS A 116 8.34 -7.21 0.51
N TRP A 117 9.16 -7.52 1.51
CA TRP A 117 10.60 -7.72 1.31
C TRP A 117 10.90 -8.84 0.31
N ALA A 118 10.25 -10.01 0.46
CA ALA A 118 10.45 -11.12 -0.45
C ALA A 118 9.96 -10.82 -1.87
N THR A 119 8.98 -9.92 -2.03
CA THR A 119 8.53 -9.43 -3.34
C THR A 119 9.54 -8.44 -3.95
N GLU A 120 10.09 -7.52 -3.15
CA GLU A 120 11.18 -6.65 -3.57
C GLU A 120 12.38 -7.46 -4.10
N GLU A 121 12.79 -8.48 -3.35
CA GLU A 121 13.88 -9.37 -3.76
C GLU A 121 13.54 -10.18 -5.02
N ALA A 122 12.29 -10.64 -5.15
CA ALA A 122 11.84 -11.31 -6.37
C ALA A 122 11.91 -10.38 -7.59
N ILE A 123 11.53 -9.11 -7.45
CA ILE A 123 11.65 -8.10 -8.52
C ILE A 123 13.13 -7.88 -8.87
N ARG A 124 14.00 -7.66 -7.88
CA ARG A 124 15.45 -7.48 -8.11
C ARG A 124 16.05 -8.66 -8.87
N ALA A 125 15.67 -9.89 -8.51
CA ALA A 125 16.18 -11.11 -9.13
C ALA A 125 15.82 -11.25 -10.62
N THR A 126 14.81 -10.54 -11.11
CA THR A 126 14.43 -10.56 -12.54
C THR A 126 15.36 -9.75 -13.44
N GLY A 127 16.12 -8.81 -12.87
CA GLY A 127 16.92 -7.83 -13.63
C GLY A 127 16.11 -6.68 -14.23
N MET A 128 14.78 -6.61 -14.03
CA MET A 128 13.99 -5.42 -14.32
C MET A 128 14.46 -4.27 -13.42
N ALA A 129 14.48 -3.05 -13.95
CA ALA A 129 14.64 -1.87 -13.10
C ALA A 129 13.44 -1.76 -12.14
N HIS A 130 13.62 -1.11 -11.00
CA HIS A 130 12.56 -1.02 -10.00
C HIS A 130 12.43 0.36 -9.36
N THR A 131 11.22 0.69 -8.90
CA THR A 131 11.00 1.74 -7.91
C THR A 131 10.11 1.18 -6.81
N PHE A 132 10.61 1.13 -5.58
CA PHE A 132 9.83 0.65 -4.45
C PHE A 132 9.23 1.82 -3.68
N LEU A 133 7.91 1.82 -3.57
CA LEU A 133 7.13 2.77 -2.80
C LEU A 133 6.81 2.10 -1.47
N ARG A 134 7.63 2.30 -0.45
CA ARG A 134 7.44 1.69 0.87
C ARG A 134 6.44 2.52 1.67
N ASP A 135 5.18 2.18 1.48
CA ASP A 135 4.05 2.84 2.12
C ASP A 135 4.07 2.55 3.62
N ASN A 136 3.93 3.59 4.45
CA ASN A 136 3.67 3.40 5.88
C ASN A 136 2.20 2.99 6.10
N PHE A 137 1.78 2.82 7.36
CA PHE A 137 0.38 2.61 7.71
C PHE A 137 -0.50 3.71 7.11
N TYR A 138 -1.70 3.38 6.63
CA TYR A 138 -2.54 4.39 5.97
C TYR A 138 -3.31 5.25 6.97
N LEU A 139 -3.20 6.57 6.85
CA LEU A 139 -4.01 7.52 7.60
C LEU A 139 -5.51 7.31 7.35
N ASP A 140 -5.87 6.92 6.13
CA ASP A 140 -7.24 6.65 5.69
C ASP A 140 -7.94 5.55 6.50
N PHE A 141 -7.17 4.65 7.15
CA PHE A 141 -7.73 3.58 7.97
C PHE A 141 -7.91 3.97 9.44
N VAL A 142 -7.38 5.10 9.89
CA VAL A 142 -7.36 5.46 11.32
C VAL A 142 -8.77 5.62 11.90
N GLU A 143 -9.70 6.20 11.14
CA GLU A 143 -11.09 6.33 11.60
C GLU A 143 -11.80 4.97 11.64
N ASP A 144 -11.49 4.06 10.72
CA ASP A 144 -12.04 2.69 10.68
C ASP A 144 -11.60 1.84 11.87
N LEU A 145 -10.51 2.22 12.57
CA LEU A 145 -10.07 1.54 13.79
C LEU A 145 -10.92 1.87 15.01
N VAL A 146 -11.77 2.90 14.94
CA VAL A 146 -12.60 3.31 16.08
C VAL A 146 -13.77 2.35 16.19
N GLY A 147 -13.76 1.52 17.24
CA GLY A 147 -14.88 0.63 17.55
C GLY A 147 -16.18 1.39 17.77
N GLU A 148 -17.32 0.68 17.72
CA GLU A 148 -18.65 1.24 17.98
C GLU A 148 -18.76 1.90 19.36
N ASP A 149 -17.93 1.46 20.32
CA ASP A 149 -17.79 2.00 21.67
C ASP A 149 -16.88 3.25 21.77
N GLY A 150 -16.35 3.72 20.64
CA GLY A 150 -15.43 4.86 20.59
C GLY A 150 -13.99 4.51 20.99
N VAL A 151 -13.59 3.24 20.96
CA VAL A 151 -12.26 2.82 21.40
C VAL A 151 -11.46 2.25 20.23
N ILE A 152 -10.27 2.81 19.99
CA ILE A 152 -9.23 2.19 19.16
C ILE A 152 -8.53 1.13 20.02
N ARG A 153 -8.36 -0.09 19.49
CA ARG A 153 -7.80 -1.23 20.23
C ARG A 153 -6.63 -1.87 19.48
N GLY A 154 -5.53 -2.09 20.18
CA GLY A 154 -4.42 -2.86 19.63
C GLY A 154 -3.17 -2.84 20.51
N PRO A 155 -2.25 -3.79 20.30
CA PRO A 155 -1.03 -3.94 21.10
C PRO A 155 0.13 -3.06 20.61
N ALA A 156 -0.16 -1.80 20.25
CA ALA A 156 0.86 -0.84 19.80
C ALA A 156 1.59 -0.12 20.95
N GLY A 157 1.14 -0.30 22.21
CA GLY A 157 1.75 0.34 23.37
C GLY A 157 1.84 1.87 23.19
N ASP A 158 3.01 2.44 23.44
CA ASP A 158 3.30 3.86 23.19
C ASP A 158 4.06 4.10 21.87
N GLY A 159 4.09 3.09 21.00
CA GLY A 159 4.71 3.16 19.68
C GLY A 159 4.04 4.19 18.78
N ALA A 160 4.81 4.73 17.83
CA ALA A 160 4.35 5.72 16.87
C ALA A 160 4.49 5.22 15.43
N MET A 161 3.62 5.72 14.56
CA MET A 161 3.66 5.47 13.12
C MET A 161 3.69 6.79 12.35
N ALA A 162 4.59 6.90 11.38
CA ALA A 162 4.61 8.00 10.42
C ALA A 162 3.64 7.70 9.26
N ALA A 163 2.38 7.45 9.62
CA ALA A 163 1.33 6.98 8.71
C ALA A 163 1.13 7.94 7.52
N VAL A 164 0.91 7.39 6.33
CA VAL A 164 0.81 8.12 5.05
C VAL A 164 -0.61 8.10 4.50
N ALA A 165 -1.03 9.16 3.82
CA ALA A 165 -2.32 9.15 3.12
C ALA A 165 -2.21 8.35 1.81
N ARG A 166 -3.22 7.56 1.47
CA ARG A 166 -3.31 6.86 0.17
C ARG A 166 -3.26 7.83 -1.01
N ALA A 167 -3.82 9.03 -0.84
CA ALA A 167 -3.76 10.10 -1.83
C ALA A 167 -2.31 10.55 -2.11
N ASP A 168 -1.46 10.60 -1.09
CA ASP A 168 -0.04 10.93 -1.25
C ASP A 168 0.72 9.80 -1.95
N VAL A 169 0.42 8.55 -1.60
CA VAL A 169 1.00 7.37 -2.28
C VAL A 169 0.64 7.38 -3.76
N ALA A 170 -0.63 7.63 -4.10
CA ALA A 170 -1.07 7.77 -5.49
C ALA A 170 -0.38 8.96 -6.19
N ARG A 171 -0.17 10.09 -5.49
CA ARG A 171 0.55 11.25 -6.04
C ARG A 171 2.00 10.92 -6.35
N VAL A 172 2.70 10.22 -5.44
CA VAL A 172 4.08 9.74 -5.67
C VAL A 172 4.12 8.76 -6.83
N ALA A 173 3.25 7.75 -6.85
CA ALA A 173 3.21 6.78 -7.94
C ALA A 173 2.96 7.44 -9.31
N THR A 174 2.06 8.42 -9.37
CA THR A 174 1.77 9.19 -10.59
C THR A 174 3.00 9.99 -11.04
N ALA A 175 3.68 10.68 -10.11
CA ALA A 175 4.91 11.42 -10.42
C ALA A 175 6.02 10.49 -10.93
N VAL A 176 6.18 9.32 -10.31
CA VAL A 176 7.14 8.30 -10.76
C VAL A 176 6.81 7.80 -12.16
N LEU A 177 5.53 7.57 -12.48
CA LEU A 177 5.11 7.13 -13.81
C LEU A 177 5.25 8.21 -14.88
N ALA A 178 5.26 9.49 -14.51
CA ALA A 178 5.44 10.61 -15.42
C ALA A 178 6.89 10.78 -15.90
N ASP A 179 7.87 10.47 -15.05
CA ASP A 179 9.29 10.37 -15.43
C ASP A 179 9.97 9.13 -14.83
N PRO A 180 9.66 7.91 -15.33
CA PRO A 180 10.15 6.67 -14.73
C PRO A 180 11.68 6.58 -14.70
N SER A 181 12.34 7.23 -15.67
CA SER A 181 13.80 7.21 -15.83
C SER A 181 14.55 7.88 -14.68
N ALA A 182 13.96 8.91 -14.06
CA ALA A 182 14.54 9.60 -12.90
C ALA A 182 14.48 8.77 -11.61
N HIS A 183 13.70 7.69 -11.60
CA HIS A 183 13.37 6.93 -10.40
C HIS A 183 13.83 5.47 -10.46
N LEU A 184 14.63 5.09 -11.46
CA LEU A 184 15.20 3.75 -11.57
C LEU A 184 16.04 3.39 -10.35
N ASP A 185 15.82 2.18 -9.86
CA ASP A 185 16.46 1.54 -8.72
C ASP A 185 16.42 2.37 -7.43
N ARG A 186 15.32 3.11 -7.25
CA ARG A 186 15.04 3.91 -6.05
C ARG A 186 14.07 3.19 -5.12
N THR A 187 14.27 3.40 -3.83
CA THR A 187 13.31 3.09 -2.78
C THR A 187 12.91 4.40 -2.10
N TYR A 188 11.62 4.65 -2.00
CA TYR A 188 11.05 5.80 -1.29
C TYR A 188 10.30 5.29 -0.05
N GLU A 189 10.59 5.88 1.10
CA GLU A 189 9.84 5.66 2.34
C GLU A 189 8.70 6.68 2.38
N LEU A 190 7.46 6.25 2.18
CA LEU A 190 6.31 7.15 2.05
C LEU A 190 5.60 7.29 3.38
N THR A 191 5.74 8.47 3.98
CA THR A 191 5.23 8.77 5.32
C THR A 191 4.40 10.04 5.33
N GLY A 192 3.57 10.20 6.36
CA GLY A 192 3.01 11.49 6.75
C GLY A 192 4.08 12.46 7.25
N PRO A 193 3.70 13.72 7.56
CA PRO A 193 4.65 14.76 7.99
C PRO A 193 5.19 14.54 9.41
N VAL A 194 4.51 13.72 10.22
CA VAL A 194 4.87 13.45 11.63
C VAL A 194 4.57 12.00 11.98
N ALA A 195 5.28 11.47 12.97
CA ALA A 195 4.92 10.21 13.60
C ALA A 195 3.91 10.45 14.72
N ILE A 196 2.83 9.67 14.74
CA ILE A 196 1.76 9.75 15.75
C ILE A 196 1.56 8.41 16.45
N THR A 197 1.29 8.44 17.75
CA THR A 197 0.81 7.27 18.50
C THR A 197 -0.68 7.04 18.26
N LEU A 198 -1.20 5.86 18.58
CA LEU A 198 -2.66 5.62 18.52
C LEU A 198 -3.45 6.48 19.50
N GLU A 199 -2.85 6.89 20.62
CA GLU A 199 -3.44 7.87 21.54
C GLU A 199 -3.61 9.24 20.86
N GLN A 200 -2.58 9.71 20.17
CA GLN A 200 -2.63 10.98 19.43
C GLN A 200 -3.58 10.91 18.24
N ALA A 201 -3.66 9.75 17.58
CA ALA A 201 -4.64 9.49 16.53
C ALA A 201 -6.07 9.57 17.07
N ALA A 202 -6.36 8.90 18.20
CA ALA A 202 -7.66 8.95 18.88
C ALA A 202 -8.04 10.40 19.29
N ALA A 203 -7.09 11.16 19.84
CA ALA A 203 -7.30 12.57 20.17
C ALA A 203 -7.62 13.42 18.92
N THR A 204 -6.94 13.15 17.80
CA THR A 204 -7.18 13.85 16.54
C THR A 204 -8.57 13.54 15.97
N VAL A 205 -8.97 12.26 15.94
CA VAL A 205 -10.32 11.87 15.53
C VAL A 205 -11.37 12.51 16.43
N SER A 206 -11.13 12.53 17.75
CA SER A 206 -12.05 13.15 18.70
C SER A 206 -12.28 14.62 18.40
N ALA A 207 -11.21 15.37 18.11
CA ALA A 207 -11.27 16.79 17.80
C ALA A 207 -12.00 17.06 16.48
N GLU A 208 -11.72 16.30 15.42
CA GLU A 208 -12.31 16.51 14.10
C GLU A 208 -13.76 16.00 13.98
N ARG A 209 -14.18 15.07 14.83
CA ARG A 209 -15.54 14.49 14.82
C ARG A 209 -16.45 14.99 15.94
N GLY A 210 -15.92 15.69 16.93
CA GLY A 210 -16.71 16.20 18.06
C GLY A 210 -17.31 15.11 18.97
N ARG A 211 -16.72 13.90 18.97
CA ARG A 211 -17.11 12.78 19.83
C ARG A 211 -15.89 12.20 20.54
N ALA A 212 -16.08 11.61 21.72
CA ALA A 212 -14.97 11.02 22.46
C ALA A 212 -14.46 9.75 21.76
N VAL A 213 -13.16 9.71 21.49
CA VAL A 213 -12.41 8.53 21.03
C VAL A 213 -11.20 8.35 21.93
N SER A 214 -10.94 7.12 22.34
CA SER A 214 -9.79 6.78 23.19
C SER A 214 -9.00 5.61 22.63
N TYR A 215 -7.78 5.41 23.12
CA TYR A 215 -6.95 4.27 22.75
C TYR A 215 -6.78 3.31 23.94
N HIS A 216 -7.17 2.06 23.75
CA HIS A 216 -6.92 0.98 24.69
C HIS A 216 -5.73 0.14 24.23
N ARG A 217 -4.66 0.18 25.02
CA ARG A 217 -3.43 -0.61 24.85
C ARG A 217 -3.73 -2.06 25.23
N GLU A 218 -4.08 -2.87 24.24
CA GLU A 218 -4.27 -4.30 24.46
C GLU A 218 -2.93 -4.98 24.76
N THR A 219 -2.95 -5.98 25.64
CA THR A 219 -1.95 -7.04 25.65
C THR A 219 -2.06 -7.89 24.38
N LEU A 220 -1.07 -8.75 24.10
CA LEU A 220 -1.15 -9.67 22.95
C LEU A 220 -2.37 -10.60 23.08
N ASP A 221 -2.61 -11.17 24.26
CA ASP A 221 -3.74 -12.07 24.49
C ASP A 221 -5.08 -11.37 24.26
N GLU A 222 -5.24 -10.13 24.75
CA GLU A 222 -6.43 -9.31 24.48
C GLU A 222 -6.57 -9.00 22.99
N ALA A 223 -5.48 -8.72 22.28
CA ALA A 223 -5.50 -8.39 20.87
C ALA A 223 -5.98 -9.58 20.01
N TYR A 224 -5.50 -10.79 20.29
CA TYR A 224 -6.01 -12.00 19.65
C TYR A 224 -7.47 -12.28 20.04
N ALA A 225 -7.82 -12.13 21.32
CA ALA A 225 -9.18 -12.36 21.80
C ALA A 225 -10.20 -11.41 21.18
N SER A 226 -9.88 -10.11 21.07
CA SER A 226 -10.77 -9.11 20.47
C SER A 226 -10.95 -9.31 18.97
N ARG A 227 -10.01 -9.99 18.31
CA ARG A 227 -10.07 -10.32 16.88
C ARG A 227 -10.74 -11.65 16.57
N ALA A 228 -10.89 -12.54 17.55
CA ALA A 228 -11.52 -13.85 17.38
C ALA A 228 -12.99 -13.76 16.92
N GLN A 229 -13.68 -12.65 17.18
CA GLN A 229 -15.05 -12.43 16.72
C GLN A 229 -15.23 -12.44 15.19
N TRP A 230 -14.15 -12.20 14.44
CA TRP A 230 -14.14 -12.24 12.97
C TRP A 230 -13.78 -13.62 12.40
N ASP A 231 -13.62 -14.63 13.26
CA ASP A 231 -13.19 -15.99 12.91
C ASP A 231 -11.99 -16.02 11.94
N PRO A 232 -10.89 -15.29 12.24
CA PRO A 232 -9.76 -15.20 11.33
C PRO A 232 -9.02 -16.53 11.24
N GLU A 233 -8.53 -16.85 10.05
CA GLU A 233 -7.48 -17.86 9.91
C GLU A 233 -6.25 -17.44 10.74
N PRO A 234 -5.44 -18.37 11.28
CA PRO A 234 -4.31 -18.02 12.15
C PRO A 234 -3.35 -16.99 11.55
N TRP A 235 -3.05 -17.12 10.25
CA TRP A 235 -2.17 -16.18 9.55
C TRP A 235 -2.75 -14.76 9.43
N GLN A 236 -4.09 -14.62 9.38
CA GLN A 236 -4.78 -13.33 9.32
C GLN A 236 -4.70 -12.64 10.68
N ALA A 237 -5.00 -13.37 11.75
CA ALA A 237 -4.87 -12.85 13.11
C ALA A 237 -3.44 -12.37 13.38
N ASP A 238 -2.44 -13.16 12.98
CA ASP A 238 -1.03 -12.79 13.08
C ASP A 238 -0.69 -11.54 12.27
N ALA A 239 -1.20 -11.41 11.04
CA ALA A 239 -0.99 -10.20 10.22
C ALA A 239 -1.60 -8.95 10.87
N TRP A 240 -2.83 -9.04 11.36
CA TRP A 240 -3.51 -7.92 12.00
C TRP A 240 -2.84 -7.52 13.29
N VAL A 241 -2.48 -8.48 14.16
CA VAL A 241 -1.81 -8.21 15.44
C VAL A 241 -0.39 -7.69 15.21
N SER A 242 0.37 -8.31 14.30
CA SER A 242 1.77 -7.95 14.08
C SER A 242 1.99 -6.56 13.47
N THR A 243 0.96 -6.00 12.80
CA THR A 243 1.00 -4.60 12.36
C THR A 243 1.13 -3.66 13.57
N TYR A 244 0.39 -3.93 14.66
CA TYR A 244 0.46 -3.11 15.88
C TYR A 244 1.76 -3.36 16.66
N THR A 245 2.25 -4.60 16.72
CA THR A 245 3.52 -4.86 17.40
C THR A 245 4.71 -4.23 16.67
N ALA A 246 4.65 -4.13 15.33
CA ALA A 246 5.61 -3.35 14.54
C ALA A 246 5.55 -1.84 14.86
N ILE A 247 4.36 -1.29 15.17
CA ILE A 247 4.23 0.07 15.70
C ILE A 247 4.88 0.14 17.10
N ALA A 248 4.60 -0.82 17.98
CA ALA A 248 5.09 -0.84 19.36
C ALA A 248 6.62 -0.85 19.45
N GLU A 249 7.31 -1.58 18.58
CA GLU A 249 8.77 -1.63 18.53
C GLU A 249 9.41 -0.42 17.82
N GLY A 250 8.59 0.46 17.23
CA GLY A 250 9.04 1.68 16.55
C GLY A 250 9.46 1.49 15.09
N ALA A 251 9.18 0.34 14.47
CA ALA A 251 9.55 0.07 13.07
C ALA A 251 8.91 1.05 12.07
N LEU A 252 7.77 1.66 12.44
CA LEU A 252 7.02 2.59 11.60
C LEU A 252 7.19 4.07 11.98
N ALA A 253 8.02 4.40 12.98
CA ALA A 253 8.10 5.74 13.55
C ALA A 253 8.96 6.74 12.75
N ARG A 254 9.81 6.25 11.85
CA ARG A 254 10.72 7.11 11.10
C ARG A 254 9.96 7.94 10.06
N VAL A 255 10.02 9.26 10.18
CA VAL A 255 9.48 10.21 9.19
C VAL A 255 10.46 10.38 8.02
N SER A 256 9.92 10.46 6.82
CA SER A 256 10.65 10.70 5.57
C SER A 256 10.12 11.94 4.85
N GLY A 257 11.00 12.60 4.09
CA GLY A 257 10.65 13.73 3.22
C GLY A 257 10.29 13.33 1.79
N ASP A 258 10.15 12.03 1.51
CA ASP A 258 10.10 11.52 0.13
C ASP A 258 8.85 11.92 -0.63
N VAL A 259 7.70 11.99 0.05
CA VAL A 259 6.45 12.47 -0.57
C VAL A 259 6.63 13.87 -1.12
N GLU A 260 7.18 14.80 -0.31
CA GLU A 260 7.41 16.17 -0.73
C GLU A 260 8.51 16.27 -1.80
N ARG A 261 9.61 15.54 -1.61
CA ARG A 261 10.73 15.52 -2.55
C ARG A 261 10.33 15.06 -3.95
N VAL A 262 9.47 14.05 -4.05
CA VAL A 262 9.02 13.51 -5.35
C VAL A 262 7.90 14.34 -5.95
N THR A 263 6.96 14.83 -5.14
CA THR A 263 5.72 15.45 -5.63
C THR A 263 5.71 16.98 -5.60
N GLY A 264 6.70 17.60 -4.95
CA GLY A 264 6.74 19.04 -4.68
C GLY A 264 5.66 19.52 -3.71
N ARG A 265 4.96 18.61 -3.02
CA ARG A 265 3.88 18.92 -2.08
C ARG A 265 4.06 18.16 -0.78
N ALA A 266 3.97 18.88 0.34
CA ALA A 266 3.99 18.28 1.67
C ALA A 266 2.94 17.15 1.80
N PRO A 267 3.26 16.06 2.53
CA PRO A 267 2.31 14.99 2.79
C PRO A 267 1.15 15.49 3.67
N MET A 268 -0.01 14.88 3.49
CA MET A 268 -1.23 15.14 4.27
C MET A 268 -1.04 14.70 5.72
N THR A 269 -1.61 15.49 6.64
CA THR A 269 -1.80 15.10 8.04
C THR A 269 -3.04 14.21 8.22
N LEU A 270 -3.18 13.59 9.39
CA LEU A 270 -4.42 12.90 9.75
C LEU A 270 -5.62 13.86 9.71
N GLN A 271 -5.45 15.10 10.17
CA GLN A 271 -6.48 16.13 10.11
C GLN A 271 -6.92 16.42 8.67
N ASP A 272 -5.97 16.52 7.73
CA ASP A 272 -6.29 16.76 6.32
C ASP A 272 -7.12 15.61 5.73
N VAL A 273 -6.75 14.36 6.04
CA VAL A 273 -7.49 13.17 5.60
C VAL A 273 -8.90 13.14 6.17
N LEU A 274 -9.05 13.38 7.48
CA LEU A 274 -10.35 13.38 8.15
C LEU A 274 -11.28 14.50 7.65
N ARG A 275 -10.75 15.63 7.17
CA ARG A 275 -11.57 16.73 6.63
C ARG A 275 -11.99 16.52 5.17
N ALA A 276 -11.26 15.67 4.45
CA ALA A 276 -11.54 15.40 3.04
C ALA A 276 -12.60 14.30 2.84
N GLY A 277 -12.81 13.44 3.85
CA GLY A 277 -13.88 12.43 3.89
C GLY A 277 -15.07 12.89 4.72
#